data_AF-A0A7V2EDG6-F1
#
_entry.id   AF-A0A7V2EDG6-F1
#
_cell.length_a   1.000
_cell.length_b   1.000
_cell.length_c   1.000
_cell.angle_alpha   90.00
_cell.angle_beta   90.00
_cell.angle_gamma   90.00
#
_symmetry.space_group_name_H-M   'P 1'
#
loop_
_entity.id
_entity.type
_entity.pdbx_description
1 polymer ?
#
loop_
_entity_poly.entity_id
_entity_poly.type
_entity_poly.pdbx_seq_one_letter_code
_entity_poly.pdbx_strand_id
1 'polypeptide(L)'
;MIIAIDGPAGSGKSVIAKKLSSILNLKYVETGALYRAIAYYILKSNIQNYQNFSFLKNLKIEQKFINGNTRTFINDEDITDLIRSEEVGNLASIISKYKEVRDFLIDLQRELAKDGAVVEGRDIGTVVFPYADYKFFITASVEERARRRYEQLKDKGISYDEVLENIKLRDKLDIEREISPLKVSREAFVIDTTDLSEEEVVKKILEIINEKLKIGTIISREGQKLLVFSNNKIFRAFPRGKVIKKYQKIYVGDIVFGKLENDIFAIEDIKERKNVILRPPIANVSKVILLFTIVEPEFSSIQLDKLLCAYEFLGIDIIIAFNKIEIAPKEELLKIENLYKSCGYDVIGISVKQRINFDKLLSKIKGDLVVLAGPSGVGKSSLIKELTGMDIRIGELSIKTKRGTQTTTEVKLYSIDNETFIADTPGFSKIDLKLIMKKEDVRNYFREFRNYKCSFSNCLHVKEEGCDIKLALSNGEISKERYQNYLKILSEF
;
A
#
# COMPACT_ATOMS: atom_id res chain seq x y z
N MET A 1 -17.27 -18.48 -6.23
CA MET A 1 -15.97 -18.28 -5.56
C MET A 1 -15.05 -17.52 -6.50
N ILE A 2 -14.46 -16.42 -6.05
CA ILE A 2 -13.50 -15.60 -6.79
C ILE A 2 -12.14 -15.73 -6.09
N ILE A 3 -11.13 -16.12 -6.85
CA ILE A 3 -9.74 -16.21 -6.39
C ILE A 3 -8.91 -15.19 -7.17
N ALA A 4 -8.39 -14.18 -6.47
CA ALA A 4 -7.48 -13.20 -7.03
C ALA A 4 -6.03 -13.66 -6.87
N ILE A 5 -5.24 -13.64 -7.94
CA ILE A 5 -3.81 -13.97 -7.93
C ILE A 5 -3.02 -12.79 -8.50
N ASP A 6 -2.39 -12.04 -7.62
CA ASP A 6 -1.51 -10.93 -7.98
C ASP A 6 -0.03 -11.33 -7.86
N GLY A 7 0.83 -10.60 -8.57
CA GLY A 7 2.27 -10.74 -8.42
C GLY A 7 3.07 -10.07 -9.52
N PRO A 8 4.38 -9.87 -9.32
CA PRO A 8 5.25 -9.29 -10.34
C PRO A 8 5.38 -10.18 -11.58
N ALA A 9 5.96 -9.66 -12.65
CA ALA A 9 6.23 -10.45 -13.84
C ALA A 9 7.23 -11.57 -13.54
N GLY A 10 7.02 -12.76 -14.12
CA GLY A 10 7.92 -13.91 -13.93
C GLY A 10 7.75 -14.69 -12.63
N SER A 11 6.80 -14.33 -11.75
CA SER A 11 6.57 -15.03 -10.48
C SER A 11 5.86 -16.38 -10.60
N GLY A 12 5.44 -16.80 -11.81
CA GLY A 12 4.71 -18.06 -12.03
C GLY A 12 3.19 -17.97 -11.85
N LYS A 13 2.64 -16.79 -11.56
CA LYS A 13 1.19 -16.58 -11.33
C LYS A 13 0.28 -17.18 -12.42
N SER A 14 0.58 -17.01 -13.71
CA SER A 14 -0.27 -17.52 -14.80
C SER A 14 -0.35 -19.04 -14.81
N VAL A 15 0.78 -19.69 -14.54
CA VAL A 15 0.85 -21.16 -14.48
C VAL A 15 0.07 -21.68 -13.29
N ILE A 16 0.27 -21.07 -12.12
CA ILE A 16 -0.45 -21.40 -10.88
C ILE A 16 -1.96 -21.18 -11.06
N ALA A 17 -2.37 -20.04 -11.61
CA ALA A 17 -3.77 -19.70 -11.84
C ALA A 17 -4.47 -20.69 -12.78
N LYS A 18 -3.79 -21.09 -13.86
CA LYS A 18 -4.30 -22.10 -14.81
C LYS A 18 -4.44 -23.47 -14.17
N LYS A 19 -3.46 -23.93 -13.38
CA LYS A 19 -3.56 -25.20 -12.66
C LYS A 19 -4.68 -25.17 -11.62
N LEU A 20 -4.75 -24.10 -10.83
CA LEU A 20 -5.72 -23.93 -9.77
C LEU A 20 -7.17 -23.89 -10.30
N SER A 21 -7.41 -23.15 -11.38
CA SER A 21 -8.73 -23.10 -12.03
C SER A 21 -9.20 -24.46 -12.53
N SER A 22 -8.30 -25.25 -13.13
CA SER A 22 -8.60 -26.63 -13.55
C SER A 22 -8.98 -27.52 -12.37
N ILE A 23 -8.17 -27.52 -11.30
CA ILE A 23 -8.40 -28.36 -10.11
C ILE A 23 -9.71 -27.99 -9.41
N LEU A 24 -10.01 -26.70 -9.29
CA LEU A 24 -11.22 -26.19 -8.61
C LEU A 24 -12.45 -26.11 -9.53
N ASN A 25 -12.32 -26.50 -10.80
CA ASN A 25 -13.36 -26.38 -11.83
C ASN A 25 -13.94 -24.95 -11.90
N LEU A 26 -13.06 -23.95 -11.90
CA LEU A 26 -13.41 -22.53 -12.03
C LEU A 26 -12.96 -21.99 -13.38
N LYS A 27 -13.61 -20.91 -13.84
CA LYS A 27 -13.13 -20.16 -15.02
C LYS A 27 -11.74 -19.59 -14.74
N TYR A 28 -10.88 -19.56 -15.75
CA TYR A 28 -9.60 -18.85 -15.71
C TYR A 28 -9.74 -17.53 -16.49
N VAL A 29 -9.40 -16.41 -15.85
CA VAL A 29 -9.40 -15.09 -16.50
C VAL A 29 -7.97 -14.58 -16.56
N GLU A 30 -7.40 -14.56 -17.77
CA GLU A 30 -6.06 -14.05 -18.04
C GLU A 30 -6.15 -12.54 -18.35
N THR A 31 -6.04 -11.70 -17.33
CA THR A 31 -6.23 -10.25 -17.53
C THR A 31 -5.19 -9.63 -18.45
N GLY A 32 -3.95 -10.14 -18.45
CA GLY A 32 -2.89 -9.68 -19.35
C GLY A 32 -3.27 -9.83 -20.83
N ALA A 33 -4.03 -10.87 -21.18
CA ALA A 33 -4.54 -11.06 -22.54
C ALA A 33 -5.61 -10.02 -22.93
N LEU A 34 -6.38 -9.49 -21.98
CA LEU A 34 -7.38 -8.45 -22.25
C LEU A 34 -6.72 -7.12 -22.65
N TYR A 35 -5.67 -6.69 -21.92
CA TYR A 35 -4.89 -5.52 -22.31
C TYR A 35 -4.23 -5.71 -23.69
N ARG A 36 -3.72 -6.92 -23.97
CA ARG A 36 -3.13 -7.25 -25.26
C ARG A 36 -4.14 -7.32 -26.40
N ALA A 37 -5.40 -7.67 -26.13
CA ALA A 37 -6.47 -7.61 -27.12
C ALA A 37 -6.73 -6.17 -27.60
N ILE A 38 -6.76 -5.21 -26.68
CA ILE A 38 -6.90 -3.78 -27.02
C ILE A 38 -5.68 -3.29 -27.82
N ALA A 39 -4.47 -3.64 -27.39
CA ALA A 39 -3.24 -3.29 -28.11
C ALA A 39 -3.21 -3.88 -29.53
N TYR A 40 -3.58 -5.16 -29.69
CA TYR A 40 -3.70 -5.79 -30.99
C TYR A 40 -4.72 -5.07 -31.89
N TYR A 41 -5.86 -4.66 -31.34
CA TYR A 41 -6.86 -3.90 -32.09
C TYR A 41 -6.33 -2.57 -32.62
N ILE A 42 -5.59 -1.82 -31.79
CA ILE A 42 -4.96 -0.55 -32.16
C ILE A 42 -3.99 -0.76 -33.32
N LEU A 43 -3.12 -1.77 -33.22
CA LEU A 43 -2.12 -2.08 -34.25
C LEU A 43 -2.78 -2.54 -35.56
N LYS A 44 -3.70 -3.51 -35.48
CA LYS A 44 -4.41 -4.05 -36.66
C LYS A 44 -5.19 -2.97 -37.40
N SER A 45 -5.79 -2.04 -36.65
CA SER A 45 -6.64 -0.97 -37.21
C SER A 45 -5.85 0.31 -37.54
N ASN A 46 -4.52 0.32 -37.39
CA ASN A 46 -3.64 1.47 -37.62
C ASN A 46 -4.12 2.78 -36.94
N ILE A 47 -4.61 2.69 -35.69
CA ILE A 47 -5.16 3.85 -34.98
C ILE A 47 -4.02 4.75 -34.50
N GLN A 48 -3.76 5.84 -35.22
CA GLN A 48 -2.65 6.76 -34.89
C GLN A 48 -2.90 7.56 -33.60
N ASN A 49 -4.15 7.97 -33.32
CA ASN A 49 -4.53 8.70 -32.10
C ASN A 49 -5.33 7.82 -31.13
N TYR A 50 -4.73 6.71 -30.69
CA TYR A 50 -5.41 5.77 -29.79
C TYR A 50 -5.71 6.34 -28.40
N GLN A 51 -5.15 7.50 -28.04
CA GLN A 51 -5.34 8.15 -26.74
C GLN A 51 -6.76 8.71 -26.54
N ASN A 52 -7.57 8.84 -27.59
CA ASN A 52 -8.98 9.24 -27.46
C ASN A 52 -9.86 8.11 -26.90
N PHE A 53 -9.45 6.84 -27.01
CA PHE A 53 -10.13 5.64 -26.51
C PHE A 53 -11.63 5.47 -26.80
N SER A 54 -12.25 6.32 -27.64
CA SER A 54 -13.67 6.22 -28.01
C SER A 54 -14.04 4.89 -28.66
N PHE A 55 -13.09 4.24 -29.33
CA PHE A 55 -13.26 2.93 -29.94
C PHE A 55 -13.57 1.81 -28.93
N LEU A 56 -13.22 1.97 -27.64
CA LEU A 56 -13.49 0.96 -26.60
C LEU A 56 -14.98 0.65 -26.47
N LYS A 57 -15.86 1.63 -26.74
CA LYS A 57 -17.33 1.47 -26.64
C LYS A 57 -17.89 0.43 -27.62
N ASN A 58 -17.21 0.21 -28.74
CA ASN A 58 -17.66 -0.70 -29.80
C ASN A 58 -16.88 -2.02 -29.79
N LEU A 59 -16.01 -2.22 -28.80
CA LEU A 59 -15.05 -3.30 -28.78
C LEU A 59 -15.57 -4.43 -27.89
N LYS A 60 -15.77 -5.60 -28.48
CA LYS A 60 -16.26 -6.80 -27.78
C LYS A 60 -15.09 -7.75 -27.54
N ILE A 61 -14.66 -7.91 -26.29
CA ILE A 61 -13.65 -8.90 -25.90
C ILE A 61 -14.32 -10.01 -25.10
N GLU A 62 -14.00 -11.27 -25.44
CA GLU A 62 -14.45 -12.44 -24.70
C GLU A 62 -13.27 -13.35 -24.36
N GLN A 63 -13.35 -14.06 -23.23
CA GLN A 63 -12.48 -15.19 -22.93
C GLN A 63 -13.32 -16.45 -22.77
N LYS A 64 -12.96 -17.50 -23.52
CA LYS A 64 -13.64 -18.79 -23.50
C LYS A 64 -12.67 -19.88 -23.11
N PHE A 65 -13.10 -20.79 -22.25
CA PHE A 65 -12.34 -21.98 -21.93
C PHE A 65 -12.68 -23.10 -22.91
N ILE A 66 -11.74 -23.44 -23.79
CA ILE A 66 -11.91 -24.43 -24.87
C ILE A 66 -10.74 -25.41 -24.81
N ASN A 67 -11.02 -26.71 -24.72
CA ASN A 67 -10.02 -27.79 -24.69
C ASN A 67 -8.91 -27.56 -23.65
N GLY A 68 -9.27 -27.18 -22.42
CA GLY A 68 -8.29 -26.96 -21.34
C GLY A 68 -7.50 -25.66 -21.44
N ASN A 69 -7.81 -24.79 -22.41
CA ASN A 69 -7.10 -23.55 -22.66
C ASN A 69 -8.06 -22.36 -22.68
N THR A 70 -7.62 -21.23 -22.12
CA THR A 70 -8.35 -19.96 -22.26
C THR A 70 -7.97 -19.34 -23.60
N ARG A 71 -8.99 -19.07 -24.41
CA ARG A 71 -8.87 -18.43 -25.73
C ARG A 71 -9.50 -17.04 -25.65
N THR A 72 -8.81 -16.05 -26.22
CA THR A 72 -9.23 -14.64 -26.20
C THR A 72 -9.75 -14.27 -27.58
N PHE A 73 -10.94 -13.69 -27.62
CA PHE A 73 -11.61 -13.24 -28.84
C PHE A 73 -11.80 -11.74 -28.82
N ILE A 74 -11.68 -11.11 -29.99
CA ILE A 74 -12.07 -9.70 -30.19
C ILE A 74 -13.00 -9.61 -31.39
N ASN A 75 -14.18 -9.02 -31.22
CA ASN A 75 -15.22 -8.95 -32.25
C ASN A 75 -15.43 -10.32 -32.95
N ASP A 76 -15.50 -11.37 -32.12
CA ASP A 76 -15.65 -12.79 -32.49
C ASP A 76 -14.47 -13.44 -33.25
N GLU A 77 -13.38 -12.72 -33.49
CA GLU A 77 -12.12 -13.26 -34.03
C GLU A 77 -11.24 -13.84 -32.91
N ASP A 78 -10.74 -15.07 -33.08
CA ASP A 78 -9.77 -15.66 -32.14
C ASP A 78 -8.38 -15.06 -32.35
N ILE A 79 -7.91 -14.33 -31.35
CA ILE A 79 -6.62 -13.64 -31.38
C ILE A 79 -5.61 -14.25 -30.40
N THR A 80 -5.90 -15.41 -29.82
CA THR A 80 -5.15 -16.01 -28.70
C THR A 80 -3.64 -16.09 -28.94
N ASP A 81 -3.22 -16.47 -30.15
CA ASP A 81 -1.80 -16.56 -30.49
C ASP A 81 -1.24 -15.23 -31.01
N LEU A 82 -2.08 -14.42 -31.67
CA LEU A 82 -1.71 -13.12 -32.24
C LEU A 82 -1.32 -12.11 -31.15
N ILE A 83 -1.97 -12.18 -29.99
CA ILE A 83 -1.69 -11.27 -28.87
C ILE A 83 -0.39 -11.58 -28.12
N ARG A 84 0.36 -12.62 -28.52
CA ARG A 84 1.61 -13.01 -27.85
C ARG A 84 2.85 -12.35 -28.45
N SER A 85 2.70 -11.54 -29.51
CA SER A 85 3.83 -10.82 -30.11
C SER A 85 4.40 -9.77 -29.15
N GLU A 86 5.69 -9.47 -29.33
CA GLU A 86 6.40 -8.49 -28.50
C GLU A 86 5.86 -7.08 -28.69
N GLU A 87 5.52 -6.72 -29.93
CA GLU A 87 4.91 -5.44 -30.29
C GLU A 87 3.59 -5.21 -29.53
N VAL A 88 2.70 -6.21 -29.53
CA VAL A 88 1.44 -6.16 -28.78
C VAL A 88 1.69 -6.05 -27.28
N GLY A 89 2.67 -6.81 -26.75
CA GLY A 89 3.05 -6.76 -25.34
C GLY A 89 3.56 -5.38 -24.90
N ASN A 90 4.37 -4.73 -25.72
CA ASN A 90 4.91 -3.40 -25.47
C ASN A 90 3.82 -2.35 -25.47
N LEU A 91 2.94 -2.34 -26.49
CA LEU A 91 1.81 -1.42 -26.53
C LEU A 91 0.83 -1.66 -25.38
N ALA A 92 0.54 -2.92 -25.03
CA ALA A 92 -0.31 -3.26 -23.87
C ALA A 92 0.23 -2.65 -22.56
N SER A 93 1.55 -2.67 -22.37
CA SER A 93 2.21 -2.05 -21.21
C SER A 93 1.98 -0.53 -21.17
N ILE A 94 2.06 0.13 -22.33
CA ILE A 94 1.82 1.58 -22.46
C ILE A 94 0.35 1.91 -22.16
N ILE A 95 -0.58 1.24 -22.85
CA ILE A 95 -2.01 1.56 -22.71
C ILE A 95 -2.58 1.20 -21.33
N SER A 96 -1.96 0.24 -20.61
CA SER A 96 -2.38 -0.15 -19.25
C SER A 96 -2.28 0.98 -18.20
N LYS A 97 -1.61 2.08 -18.54
CA LYS A 97 -1.46 3.26 -17.68
C LYS A 97 -2.64 4.22 -17.79
N TYR A 98 -3.46 4.13 -18.83
CA TYR A 98 -4.57 5.06 -19.07
C TYR A 98 -5.82 4.64 -18.31
N LYS A 99 -6.46 5.61 -17.63
CA LYS A 99 -7.63 5.37 -16.78
C LYS A 99 -8.80 4.78 -17.58
N GLU A 100 -9.03 5.29 -18.78
CA GLU A 100 -10.12 4.90 -19.68
C GLU A 100 -10.04 3.41 -20.05
N VAL A 101 -8.83 2.92 -20.35
CA VAL A 101 -8.58 1.51 -20.65
C VAL A 101 -8.83 0.64 -19.42
N ARG A 102 -8.38 1.10 -18.24
CA ARG A 102 -8.54 0.34 -17.00
C ARG A 102 -9.98 0.28 -16.55
N ASP A 103 -10.71 1.38 -16.61
CA ASP A 103 -12.14 1.43 -16.24
C ASP A 103 -12.93 0.45 -17.11
N PHE A 104 -12.72 0.49 -18.44
CA PHE A 104 -13.34 -0.46 -19.37
C PHE A 104 -13.00 -1.93 -19.03
N LEU A 105 -11.73 -2.21 -18.74
CA LEU A 105 -11.29 -3.57 -18.43
C LEU A 105 -11.74 -4.06 -17.05
N ILE A 106 -11.86 -3.19 -16.05
CA ILE A 106 -12.36 -3.57 -14.71
C ILE A 106 -13.78 -4.11 -14.82
N ASP A 107 -14.64 -3.43 -15.57
CA ASP A 107 -16.02 -3.87 -15.77
C ASP A 107 -16.07 -5.21 -16.53
N LEU A 108 -15.28 -5.34 -17.60
CA LEU A 108 -15.16 -6.59 -18.35
C LEU A 108 -14.64 -7.75 -17.48
N GLN A 109 -13.60 -7.51 -16.68
CA GLN A 109 -13.02 -8.53 -15.79
C GLN A 109 -14.04 -9.04 -14.78
N ARG A 110 -14.81 -8.12 -14.17
CA ARG A 110 -15.90 -8.46 -13.24
C ARG A 110 -16.99 -9.28 -13.92
N GLU A 111 -17.37 -8.91 -15.13
CA GLU A 111 -18.36 -9.65 -15.91
C GLU A 111 -17.87 -11.06 -16.26
N LEU A 112 -16.61 -11.21 -16.70
CA LEU A 112 -16.02 -12.52 -17.01
C LEU A 112 -15.95 -13.45 -15.78
N ALA A 113 -15.83 -12.88 -14.58
CA ALA A 113 -15.72 -13.61 -13.33
C ALA A 113 -17.03 -13.75 -12.54
N LYS A 114 -18.17 -13.27 -13.08
CA LYS A 114 -19.45 -13.18 -12.33
C LYS A 114 -19.93 -14.51 -11.75
N ASP A 115 -19.65 -15.62 -12.44
CA ASP A 115 -20.03 -16.98 -12.00
C ASP A 115 -18.96 -17.65 -11.11
N GLY A 116 -17.90 -16.90 -10.76
CA GLY A 116 -16.70 -17.41 -10.10
C GLY A 116 -15.56 -17.72 -11.07
N ALA A 117 -14.35 -17.31 -10.69
CA ALA A 117 -13.16 -17.48 -11.49
C ALA A 117 -11.88 -17.43 -10.64
N VAL A 118 -10.80 -17.98 -11.18
CA VAL A 118 -9.43 -17.63 -10.82
C VAL A 118 -8.99 -16.53 -11.77
N VAL A 119 -8.73 -15.35 -11.23
CA VAL A 119 -8.36 -14.15 -11.99
C VAL A 119 -6.93 -13.79 -11.62
N GLU A 120 -6.04 -13.74 -12.61
CA GLU A 120 -4.65 -13.33 -12.38
C GLU A 120 -4.36 -11.92 -12.88
N GLY A 121 -3.41 -11.22 -12.25
CA GLY A 121 -3.00 -9.87 -12.66
C GLY A 121 -1.99 -9.23 -11.72
N ARG A 122 -2.14 -7.90 -11.53
CA ARG A 122 -1.25 -7.09 -10.68
C ARG A 122 -2.00 -6.31 -9.59
N ASP A 123 -3.26 -6.00 -9.84
CA ASP A 123 -4.16 -5.22 -9.00
C ASP A 123 -5.54 -5.89 -8.85
N ILE A 124 -5.60 -7.22 -9.02
CA ILE A 124 -6.84 -7.99 -8.98
C ILE A 124 -7.43 -7.97 -7.57
N GLY A 125 -6.65 -8.29 -6.54
CA GLY A 125 -7.10 -8.36 -5.16
C GLY A 125 -7.24 -7.00 -4.47
N THR A 126 -6.67 -5.93 -5.04
CA THR A 126 -6.71 -4.57 -4.47
C THR A 126 -7.71 -3.64 -5.16
N VAL A 127 -7.96 -3.82 -6.46
CA VAL A 127 -8.80 -2.90 -7.26
C VAL A 127 -9.95 -3.62 -7.95
N VAL A 128 -9.69 -4.71 -8.68
CA VAL A 128 -10.73 -5.36 -9.50
C VAL A 128 -11.74 -6.12 -8.62
N PHE A 129 -11.23 -6.97 -7.74
CA PHE A 129 -11.97 -7.81 -6.78
C PHE A 129 -11.45 -7.60 -5.34
N PRO A 130 -11.65 -6.42 -4.75
CA PRO A 130 -11.26 -6.15 -3.36
C PRO A 130 -12.02 -7.00 -2.33
N TYR A 131 -13.05 -7.73 -2.76
CA TYR A 131 -13.85 -8.67 -1.98
C TYR A 131 -13.71 -10.13 -2.44
N ALA A 132 -12.65 -10.47 -3.18
CA ALA A 132 -12.39 -11.86 -3.57
C ALA A 132 -12.37 -12.80 -2.34
N ASP A 133 -12.90 -14.02 -2.49
CA ASP A 133 -12.95 -15.01 -1.41
C ASP A 133 -11.55 -15.37 -0.90
N TYR A 134 -10.58 -15.36 -1.82
CA TYR A 134 -9.17 -15.54 -1.56
C TYR A 134 -8.34 -14.59 -2.42
N LYS A 135 -7.35 -13.95 -1.79
CA LYS A 135 -6.35 -13.12 -2.45
C LYS A 135 -4.99 -13.78 -2.22
N PHE A 136 -4.28 -14.10 -3.29
CA PHE A 136 -2.92 -14.62 -3.24
C PHE A 136 -1.98 -13.63 -3.90
N PHE A 137 -0.83 -13.39 -3.27
CA PHE A 137 0.26 -12.63 -3.87
C PHE A 137 1.45 -13.57 -4.10
N ILE A 138 1.67 -13.93 -5.35
CA ILE A 138 2.72 -14.86 -5.77
C ILE A 138 3.98 -14.07 -6.10
N THR A 139 5.06 -14.33 -5.37
CA THR A 139 6.33 -13.64 -5.54
C THR A 139 7.49 -14.63 -5.72
N ALA A 140 8.65 -14.11 -6.12
CA ALA A 140 9.94 -14.78 -6.13
C ALA A 140 11.05 -13.72 -6.16
N SER A 141 12.28 -14.11 -5.80
CA SER A 141 13.45 -13.24 -5.95
C SER A 141 13.57 -12.68 -7.38
N VAL A 142 14.14 -11.49 -7.51
CA VAL A 142 14.27 -10.82 -8.83
C VAL A 142 15.14 -11.69 -9.75
N GLU A 143 16.17 -12.29 -9.17
CA GLU A 143 17.15 -13.17 -9.82
C GLU A 143 16.48 -14.45 -10.33
N GLU A 144 15.64 -15.10 -9.52
CA GLU A 144 14.93 -16.30 -9.96
C GLU A 144 13.92 -15.98 -11.07
N ARG A 145 13.22 -14.84 -10.98
CA ARG A 145 12.33 -14.39 -12.06
C ARG A 145 13.09 -14.07 -13.34
N ALA A 146 14.27 -13.47 -13.23
CA ALA A 146 15.16 -13.24 -14.37
C ALA A 146 15.67 -14.54 -14.98
N ARG A 147 16.08 -15.50 -14.16
CA ARG A 147 16.52 -16.83 -14.63
C ARG A 147 15.39 -17.55 -15.38
N ARG A 148 14.19 -17.64 -14.80
CA ARG A 148 13.01 -18.23 -15.46
C ARG A 148 12.68 -17.55 -16.78
N ARG A 149 12.80 -16.22 -16.84
CA ARG A 149 12.53 -15.45 -18.06
C ARG A 149 13.62 -15.62 -19.11
N TYR A 150 14.87 -15.70 -18.70
CA TYR A 150 16.02 -15.95 -19.58
C TYR A 150 15.92 -17.32 -20.23
N GLU A 151 15.56 -18.37 -19.48
CA GLU A 151 15.31 -19.72 -20.03
C GLU A 151 14.23 -19.71 -21.13
N GLN A 152 13.17 -18.89 -20.99
CA GLN A 152 12.13 -18.74 -22.01
C GLN A 152 12.57 -17.96 -23.26
N LEU A 153 13.67 -17.21 -23.17
CA LEU A 153 14.16 -16.31 -24.22
C LEU A 153 15.53 -16.72 -24.76
N LYS A 154 16.07 -17.86 -24.33
CA LYS A 154 17.43 -18.31 -24.65
C LYS A 154 17.68 -18.39 -26.15
N ASP A 155 16.66 -18.77 -26.93
CA ASP A 155 16.73 -18.88 -28.39
C ASP A 155 16.68 -17.53 -29.12
N LYS A 156 16.47 -16.41 -28.40
CA LYS A 156 16.41 -15.05 -28.95
C LYS A 156 17.70 -14.24 -28.80
N GLY A 157 18.76 -14.82 -28.24
CA GLY A 157 20.08 -14.18 -28.14
C GLY A 157 20.19 -13.03 -27.12
N ILE A 158 19.23 -12.89 -26.20
CA ILE A 158 19.21 -11.86 -25.14
C ILE A 158 20.06 -12.34 -23.96
N SER A 159 20.87 -11.47 -23.35
CA SER A 159 21.70 -11.83 -22.18
C SER A 159 20.90 -11.90 -20.87
N TYR A 160 21.39 -12.65 -19.88
CA TYR A 160 20.77 -12.71 -18.55
C TYR A 160 20.70 -11.32 -17.89
N ASP A 161 21.78 -10.53 -17.99
CA ASP A 161 21.86 -9.19 -17.39
C ASP A 161 20.83 -8.23 -17.99
N GLU A 162 20.62 -8.29 -19.31
CA GLU A 162 19.55 -7.54 -19.98
C GLU A 162 18.17 -7.94 -19.47
N VAL A 163 17.91 -9.23 -19.27
CA VAL A 163 16.63 -9.71 -18.72
C VAL A 163 16.43 -9.21 -17.29
N LEU A 164 17.49 -9.28 -16.46
CA LEU A 164 17.45 -8.85 -15.07
C LEU A 164 17.13 -7.35 -14.94
N GLU A 165 17.84 -6.50 -15.69
CA GLU A 165 17.61 -5.05 -15.67
C GLU A 165 16.22 -4.68 -16.19
N ASN A 166 15.74 -5.37 -17.24
CA ASN A 166 14.37 -5.18 -17.74
C ASN A 166 13.31 -5.55 -16.69
N ILE A 167 13.52 -6.61 -15.91
CA ILE A 167 12.60 -6.99 -14.83
C ILE A 167 12.62 -5.95 -13.71
N LYS A 168 13.80 -5.51 -13.26
CA LYS A 168 13.92 -4.48 -12.22
C LYS A 168 13.22 -3.18 -12.62
N LEU A 169 13.48 -2.71 -13.85
CA LEU A 169 12.86 -1.50 -14.38
C LEU A 169 11.33 -1.67 -14.43
N ARG A 170 10.85 -2.84 -14.87
CA ARG A 170 9.42 -3.12 -14.95
C ARG A 170 8.77 -3.15 -13.57
N ASP A 171 9.37 -3.80 -12.59
CA ASP A 171 8.83 -3.86 -11.23
C ASP A 171 8.78 -2.48 -10.59
N LYS A 172 9.84 -1.68 -10.75
CA LYS A 172 9.85 -0.28 -10.32
C LYS A 172 8.68 0.49 -10.96
N LEU A 173 8.54 0.38 -12.28
CA LEU A 173 7.44 1.00 -13.02
C LEU A 173 6.05 0.44 -12.68
N ASP A 174 5.91 -0.77 -12.14
CA ASP A 174 4.63 -1.33 -11.71
C ASP A 174 4.26 -0.87 -10.29
N ILE A 175 5.26 -0.72 -9.41
CA ILE A 175 5.10 -0.27 -8.02
C ILE A 175 4.85 1.24 -7.95
N GLU A 176 5.54 2.02 -8.78
CA GLU A 176 5.49 3.50 -8.74
C GLU A 176 4.33 4.12 -9.53
N ARG A 177 3.43 3.33 -10.14
CA ARG A 177 2.32 3.89 -10.92
C ARG A 177 1.35 4.65 -10.02
N GLU A 178 0.90 5.81 -10.49
CA GLU A 178 -0.13 6.58 -9.80
C GLU A 178 -1.48 5.84 -9.77
N ILE A 179 -1.82 5.17 -10.87
CA ILE A 179 -3.08 4.41 -11.00
C ILE A 179 -2.79 2.93 -10.77
N SER A 180 -3.55 2.33 -9.84
CA SER A 180 -3.50 0.92 -9.40
C SER A 180 -2.10 0.29 -9.46
N PRO A 181 -1.18 0.76 -8.60
CA PRO A 181 0.16 0.19 -8.48
C PRO A 181 0.10 -1.27 -8.01
N LEU A 182 1.14 -2.03 -8.33
CA LEU A 182 1.34 -3.38 -7.78
C LEU A 182 1.54 -3.27 -6.26
N LYS A 183 0.47 -3.55 -5.51
CA LYS A 183 0.45 -3.52 -4.05
C LYS A 183 -0.08 -4.84 -3.51
N VAL A 184 0.59 -5.38 -2.50
CA VAL A 184 0.11 -6.56 -1.78
C VAL A 184 -1.09 -6.15 -0.94
N SER A 185 -2.26 -6.75 -1.20
CA SER A 185 -3.44 -6.57 -0.34
C SER A 185 -3.13 -7.01 1.10
N ARG A 186 -3.72 -6.32 2.08
CA ARG A 186 -3.63 -6.67 3.50
C ARG A 186 -4.18 -8.05 3.79
N GLU A 187 -5.21 -8.44 3.05
CA GLU A 187 -5.87 -9.74 3.13
C GLU A 187 -5.31 -10.76 2.12
N ALA A 188 -4.14 -10.50 1.52
CA ALA A 188 -3.47 -11.45 0.65
C ALA A 188 -2.56 -12.43 1.40
N PHE A 189 -2.70 -13.72 1.04
CA PHE A 189 -1.74 -14.76 1.36
C PHE A 189 -0.53 -14.60 0.44
N VAL A 190 0.62 -14.24 1.02
CA VAL A 190 1.87 -14.07 0.26
C VAL A 190 2.54 -15.44 0.14
N ILE A 191 2.83 -15.87 -1.09
CA ILE A 191 3.51 -17.13 -1.36
C ILE A 191 4.77 -16.84 -2.15
N ASP A 192 5.93 -17.05 -1.52
CA ASP A 192 7.22 -17.00 -2.17
C ASP A 192 7.48 -18.32 -2.90
N THR A 193 7.74 -18.24 -4.20
CA THR A 193 7.96 -19.38 -5.10
C THR A 193 9.42 -19.57 -5.47
N THR A 194 10.35 -18.84 -4.85
CA THR A 194 11.79 -18.86 -5.20
C THR A 194 12.35 -20.29 -5.22
N ASP A 195 12.10 -21.04 -4.15
CA ASP A 195 12.62 -22.41 -3.97
C ASP A 195 11.52 -23.48 -3.98
N LEU A 196 10.36 -23.17 -4.60
CA LEU A 196 9.22 -24.09 -4.65
C LEU A 196 8.91 -24.48 -6.09
N SER A 197 8.60 -25.76 -6.27
CA SER A 197 7.98 -26.24 -7.50
C SER A 197 6.54 -25.72 -7.65
N GLU A 198 6.04 -25.69 -8.88
CA GLU A 198 4.66 -25.29 -9.17
C GLU A 198 3.63 -26.15 -8.41
N GLU A 199 3.91 -27.44 -8.23
CA GLU A 199 3.03 -28.38 -7.53
C GLU A 199 2.96 -28.09 -6.03
N GLU A 200 4.10 -27.79 -5.39
CA GLU A 200 4.15 -27.40 -3.99
C GLU A 200 3.40 -26.09 -3.74
N VAL A 201 3.53 -25.13 -4.65
CA VAL A 201 2.80 -23.85 -4.56
C VAL A 201 1.28 -24.08 -4.66
N VAL A 202 0.83 -24.85 -5.66
CA VAL A 202 -0.59 -25.18 -5.83
C VAL A 202 -1.12 -25.93 -4.61
N LYS A 203 -0.36 -26.88 -4.07
CA LYS A 203 -0.72 -27.62 -2.84
C LYS A 203 -0.93 -26.68 -1.66
N LYS A 204 0.01 -25.76 -1.40
CA LYS A 204 -0.11 -24.75 -0.32
C LYS A 204 -1.36 -23.88 -0.49
N ILE A 205 -1.66 -23.44 -1.72
CA ILE A 205 -2.87 -22.66 -2.01
C ILE A 205 -4.13 -23.48 -1.69
N LEU A 206 -4.17 -24.74 -2.13
CA LEU A 206 -5.31 -25.63 -1.88
C LEU A 206 -5.50 -25.93 -0.40
N GLU A 207 -4.43 -26.09 0.37
CA GLU A 207 -4.50 -26.25 1.83
C GLU A 207 -5.19 -25.04 2.48
N ILE A 208 -4.77 -23.81 2.13
CA ILE A 208 -5.40 -22.58 2.62
C ILE A 208 -6.90 -22.53 2.30
N ILE A 209 -7.27 -22.90 1.06
CA ILE A 209 -8.65 -22.90 0.60
C ILE A 209 -9.47 -23.98 1.33
N ASN A 210 -8.97 -25.21 1.40
CA ASN A 210 -9.64 -26.36 1.99
C ASN A 210 -9.84 -26.19 3.50
N GLU A 211 -8.84 -25.64 4.20
CA GLU A 211 -8.95 -25.29 5.61
C GLU A 211 -9.85 -24.08 5.87
N LYS A 212 -10.32 -23.40 4.81
CA LYS A 212 -11.13 -22.18 4.88
C LYS A 212 -10.45 -21.07 5.69
N LEU A 213 -9.12 -21.01 5.61
CA LEU A 213 -8.35 -19.97 6.27
C LEU A 213 -8.70 -18.60 5.68
N LYS A 214 -8.84 -17.63 6.57
CA LYS A 214 -9.12 -16.24 6.26
C LYS A 214 -8.06 -15.35 6.89
N ILE A 215 -7.84 -14.21 6.25
CA ILE A 215 -7.00 -13.15 6.79
C ILE A 215 -7.91 -12.07 7.36
N GLY A 216 -7.52 -11.51 8.50
CA GLY A 216 -8.17 -10.34 9.06
C GLY A 216 -7.18 -9.38 9.69
N THR A 217 -7.63 -8.16 9.96
CA THR A 217 -6.86 -7.14 10.68
C THR A 217 -7.48 -6.90 12.05
N ILE A 218 -6.69 -6.92 13.12
CA ILE A 218 -7.16 -6.55 14.46
C ILE A 218 -7.45 -5.04 14.48
N ILE A 219 -8.72 -4.66 14.63
CA ILE A 219 -9.14 -3.25 14.59
C ILE A 219 -9.36 -2.63 15.98
N SER A 220 -9.57 -3.46 17.00
CA SER A 220 -9.79 -3.01 18.36
C SER A 220 -9.43 -4.09 19.37
N ARG A 221 -9.00 -3.65 20.54
CA ARG A 221 -8.72 -4.48 21.71
C ARG A 221 -9.22 -3.79 22.97
N GLU A 222 -10.24 -4.36 23.58
CA GLU A 222 -10.82 -3.90 24.86
C GLU A 222 -10.68 -5.03 25.90
N GLY A 223 -9.63 -4.96 26.73
CA GLY A 223 -9.26 -6.05 27.63
C GLY A 223 -8.90 -7.34 26.91
N GLN A 224 -9.72 -8.38 27.10
CA GLN A 224 -9.60 -9.68 26.41
C GLN A 224 -10.40 -9.75 25.09
N LYS A 225 -11.30 -8.79 24.84
CA LYS A 225 -12.12 -8.77 23.64
C LYS A 225 -11.29 -8.23 22.48
N LEU A 226 -11.18 -9.00 21.41
CA LEU A 226 -10.56 -8.60 20.15
C LEU A 226 -11.63 -8.49 19.06
N LEU A 227 -11.51 -7.47 18.23
CA LEU A 227 -12.29 -7.33 17.01
C LEU A 227 -11.38 -7.46 15.80
N VAL A 228 -11.77 -8.28 14.85
CA VAL A 228 -11.09 -8.49 13.57
C VAL A 228 -11.98 -7.99 12.45
N PHE A 229 -11.43 -7.15 11.58
CA PHE A 229 -12.04 -6.85 10.29
C PHE A 229 -11.55 -7.86 9.25
N SER A 230 -12.47 -8.54 8.58
CA SER A 230 -12.18 -9.51 7.52
C SER A 230 -13.36 -9.55 6.55
N ASN A 231 -13.12 -9.63 5.25
CA ASN A 231 -14.17 -9.72 4.23
C ASN A 231 -15.27 -8.66 4.38
N ASN A 232 -14.87 -7.41 4.67
CA ASN A 232 -15.77 -6.27 4.87
C ASN A 232 -16.78 -6.42 6.01
N LYS A 233 -16.45 -7.25 7.01
CA LYS A 233 -17.24 -7.44 8.23
C LYS A 233 -16.35 -7.42 9.45
N ILE A 234 -16.95 -7.08 10.59
CA ILE A 234 -16.28 -7.09 11.89
C ILE A 234 -16.74 -8.32 12.66
N PHE A 235 -15.78 -9.11 13.11
CA PHE A 235 -16.00 -10.32 13.90
C PHE A 235 -15.38 -10.17 15.28
N ARG A 236 -16.02 -10.80 16.28
CA ARG A 236 -15.34 -11.07 17.55
C ARG A 236 -14.28 -12.11 17.31
N ALA A 237 -13.10 -11.94 17.89
CA ALA A 237 -11.97 -12.82 17.66
C ALA A 237 -11.40 -13.39 18.95
N PHE A 238 -11.00 -14.65 18.90
CA PHE A 238 -10.36 -15.34 20.02
C PHE A 238 -9.10 -16.05 19.56
N PRO A 239 -7.95 -15.83 20.23
CA PRO A 239 -6.73 -16.56 19.92
C PRO A 239 -6.83 -18.01 20.41
N ARG A 240 -6.51 -18.96 19.52
CA ARG A 240 -6.33 -20.36 19.91
C ARG A 240 -5.12 -20.49 20.85
N GLY A 241 -5.11 -21.51 21.70
CA GLY A 241 -4.08 -21.68 22.74
C GLY A 241 -2.63 -21.68 22.22
N LYS A 242 -2.39 -22.15 20.98
CA LYS A 242 -1.07 -22.09 20.33
C LYS A 242 -0.60 -20.65 20.08
N VAL A 243 -1.51 -19.76 19.68
CA VAL A 243 -1.23 -18.33 19.44
C VAL A 243 -0.85 -17.64 20.75
N ILE A 244 -1.59 -17.91 21.83
CA ILE A 244 -1.33 -17.32 23.15
C ILE A 244 0.07 -17.73 23.66
N LYS A 245 0.49 -18.98 23.41
CA LYS A 245 1.82 -19.46 23.79
C LYS A 245 2.94 -18.89 22.92
N LYS A 246 2.69 -18.72 21.62
CA LYS A 246 3.68 -18.27 20.63
C LYS A 246 3.92 -16.76 20.69
N TYR A 247 2.89 -15.95 20.92
CA TYR A 247 2.97 -14.50 20.86
C TYR A 247 2.76 -13.86 22.24
N GLN A 248 3.73 -13.04 22.68
CA GLN A 248 3.65 -12.33 23.96
C GLN A 248 2.46 -11.37 24.05
N LYS A 249 2.10 -10.72 22.94
CA LYS A 249 1.00 -9.75 22.87
C LYS A 249 0.41 -9.67 21.48
N ILE A 250 -0.90 -9.42 21.38
CA ILE A 250 -1.62 -9.10 20.15
C ILE A 250 -1.89 -7.59 20.11
N TYR A 251 -1.51 -6.92 19.04
CA TYR A 251 -1.67 -5.48 18.86
C TYR A 251 -2.81 -5.16 17.91
N VAL A 252 -3.38 -3.97 18.07
CA VAL A 252 -4.21 -3.37 17.03
C VAL A 252 -3.33 -3.17 15.77
N GLY A 253 -3.86 -3.48 14.59
CA GLY A 253 -3.10 -3.50 13.33
C GLY A 253 -2.37 -4.82 13.04
N ASP A 254 -2.38 -5.81 13.95
CA ASP A 254 -1.91 -7.16 13.62
C ASP A 254 -2.76 -7.77 12.50
N ILE A 255 -2.07 -8.39 11.54
CA ILE A 255 -2.70 -9.19 10.48
C ILE A 255 -2.73 -10.64 10.98
N VAL A 256 -3.92 -11.23 11.03
CA VAL A 256 -4.15 -12.54 11.63
C VAL A 256 -4.69 -13.53 10.61
N PHE A 257 -4.26 -14.78 10.74
CA PHE A 257 -4.81 -15.92 10.02
C PHE A 257 -5.77 -16.67 10.93
N GLY A 258 -6.91 -17.11 10.41
CA GLY A 258 -7.87 -17.84 11.22
C GLY A 258 -9.05 -18.41 10.46
N LYS A 259 -9.98 -18.98 11.21
CA LYS A 259 -11.20 -19.60 10.69
C LYS A 259 -12.43 -18.86 11.20
N LEU A 260 -13.45 -18.75 10.36
CA LEU A 260 -14.75 -18.19 10.73
C LEU A 260 -15.68 -19.33 11.18
N GLU A 261 -16.04 -19.33 12.46
CA GLU A 261 -16.92 -20.32 13.10
C GLU A 261 -18.03 -19.55 13.84
N ASN A 262 -19.30 -19.66 13.42
CA ASN A 262 -20.45 -19.03 14.10
C ASN A 262 -20.26 -17.53 14.41
N ASP A 263 -19.88 -16.72 13.40
CA ASP A 263 -19.57 -15.28 13.52
C ASP A 263 -18.42 -14.93 14.48
N ILE A 264 -17.60 -15.93 14.82
CA ILE A 264 -16.37 -15.79 15.59
C ILE A 264 -15.17 -16.07 14.69
N PHE A 265 -14.17 -15.19 14.75
CA PHE A 265 -12.88 -15.39 14.11
C PHE A 265 -11.92 -16.08 15.07
N ALA A 266 -11.71 -17.38 14.88
CA ALA A 266 -10.73 -18.15 15.65
C ALA A 266 -9.32 -17.88 15.07
N ILE A 267 -8.50 -17.12 15.79
CA ILE A 267 -7.15 -16.77 15.35
C ILE A 267 -6.23 -17.98 15.52
N GLU A 268 -5.65 -18.44 14.42
CA GLU A 268 -4.74 -19.59 14.37
C GLU A 268 -3.28 -19.16 14.29
N ASP A 269 -2.97 -18.02 13.68
CA ASP A 269 -1.63 -17.44 13.67
C ASP A 269 -1.64 -15.92 13.44
N ILE A 270 -0.49 -15.27 13.66
CA ILE A 270 -0.30 -13.84 13.40
C ILE A 270 0.83 -13.66 12.38
N LYS A 271 0.56 -12.92 11.30
CA LYS A 271 1.55 -12.57 10.30
C LYS A 271 2.69 -11.76 10.93
N GLU A 272 3.91 -11.96 10.44
CA GLU A 272 5.08 -11.21 10.90
C GLU A 272 4.84 -9.70 10.78
N ARG A 273 5.26 -8.97 11.83
CA ARG A 273 5.03 -7.54 11.95
C ARG A 273 6.14 -6.77 11.23
N LYS A 274 5.75 -5.77 10.43
CA LYS A 274 6.72 -4.86 9.80
C LYS A 274 7.31 -3.87 10.81
N ASN A 275 6.48 -3.36 11.70
CA ASN A 275 6.86 -2.45 12.77
C ASN A 275 5.84 -2.51 13.91
N VAL A 276 6.23 -1.97 15.06
CA VAL A 276 5.34 -1.77 16.21
C VAL A 276 5.62 -0.41 16.82
N ILE A 277 4.59 0.42 16.89
CA ILE A 277 4.55 1.61 17.72
C ILE A 277 4.08 1.19 19.11
N LEU A 278 4.82 1.54 20.17
CA LEU A 278 4.51 1.08 21.52
C LEU A 278 3.49 1.96 22.26
N ARG A 279 3.38 3.25 21.93
CA ARG A 279 2.61 4.23 22.71
C ARG A 279 1.88 5.28 21.86
N PRO A 280 0.68 4.99 21.32
CA PRO A 280 -0.15 3.88 21.71
C PRO A 280 0.20 2.61 20.92
N PRO A 281 -0.13 1.42 21.46
CA PRO A 281 0.33 0.15 20.91
C PRO A 281 -0.40 -0.22 19.61
N ILE A 282 0.31 -0.11 18.47
CA ILE A 282 -0.21 -0.43 17.14
C ILE A 282 0.89 -1.07 16.27
N ALA A 283 0.55 -2.09 15.49
CA ALA A 283 1.46 -2.80 14.60
C ALA A 283 1.16 -2.51 13.12
N ASN A 284 2.13 -2.75 12.26
CA ASN A 284 2.00 -2.68 10.79
C ASN A 284 1.50 -1.33 10.26
N VAL A 285 1.93 -0.24 10.89
CA VAL A 285 1.66 1.12 10.42
C VAL A 285 2.52 1.37 9.20
N SER A 286 1.91 1.64 8.05
CA SER A 286 2.68 1.95 6.84
C SER A 286 2.90 3.43 6.66
N LYS A 287 1.96 4.28 7.12
CA LYS A 287 2.04 5.74 6.96
C LYS A 287 1.66 6.48 8.23
N VAL A 288 2.22 7.67 8.37
CA VAL A 288 1.76 8.69 9.32
C VAL A 288 1.36 9.95 8.56
N ILE A 289 0.21 10.54 8.93
CA ILE A 289 -0.10 11.92 8.57
C ILE A 289 0.22 12.80 9.78
N LEU A 290 1.22 13.66 9.60
CA LEU A 290 1.56 14.72 10.55
C LEU A 290 0.69 15.94 10.24
N LEU A 291 -0.39 16.07 11.00
CA LEU A 291 -1.39 17.12 10.83
C LEU A 291 -1.03 18.36 11.65
N PHE A 292 -0.82 19.47 10.96
CA PHE A 292 -0.52 20.78 11.56
C PHE A 292 -1.44 21.85 10.97
N THR A 293 -1.41 23.04 11.56
CA THR A 293 -2.11 24.24 11.09
C THR A 293 -1.11 25.38 11.08
N ILE A 294 -1.33 26.41 10.25
CA ILE A 294 -0.47 27.60 10.23
C ILE A 294 -0.84 28.57 11.36
N VAL A 295 -2.14 28.85 11.51
CA VAL A 295 -2.62 29.93 12.38
C VAL A 295 -3.17 29.41 13.71
N GLU A 296 -4.09 28.43 13.67
CA GLU A 296 -4.80 28.01 14.89
C GLU A 296 -4.94 26.48 15.00
N PRO A 297 -4.15 25.82 15.88
CA PRO A 297 -3.02 26.37 16.62
C PRO A 297 -1.88 26.88 15.72
N GLU A 298 -1.04 27.76 16.27
CA GLU A 298 0.13 28.29 15.57
C GLU A 298 1.11 27.18 15.22
N PHE A 299 1.71 27.28 14.03
CA PHE A 299 2.69 26.30 13.55
C PHE A 299 3.96 26.30 14.41
N SER A 300 4.43 25.10 14.77
CA SER A 300 5.69 24.90 15.47
C SER A 300 6.61 23.99 14.67
N SER A 301 7.62 24.56 14.00
CA SER A 301 8.59 23.79 13.21
C SER A 301 9.39 22.82 14.05
N ILE A 302 9.78 23.21 15.27
CA ILE A 302 10.50 22.31 16.20
C ILE A 302 9.66 21.09 16.59
N GLN A 303 8.34 21.25 16.75
CA GLN A 303 7.47 20.12 17.07
C GLN A 303 7.28 19.19 15.87
N LEU A 304 7.12 19.75 14.66
CA LEU A 304 7.07 18.96 13.44
C LEU A 304 8.38 18.17 13.25
N ASP A 305 9.52 18.85 13.39
CA ASP A 305 10.85 18.26 13.19
C ASP A 305 11.16 17.11 14.16
N LYS A 306 10.70 17.21 15.42
CA LYS A 306 10.76 16.10 16.38
C LYS A 306 9.94 14.90 15.94
N LEU A 307 8.71 15.13 15.46
CA LEU A 307 7.87 14.04 14.96
C LEU A 307 8.46 13.42 13.70
N LEU A 308 8.98 14.24 12.77
CA LEU A 308 9.69 13.75 11.58
C LEU A 308 10.83 12.82 11.98
N CYS A 309 11.71 13.27 12.88
CA CYS A 309 12.82 12.46 13.39
C CYS A 309 12.34 11.13 13.98
N ALA A 310 11.28 11.14 14.79
CA ALA A 310 10.75 9.93 15.40
C ALA A 310 10.19 8.93 14.38
N TYR A 311 9.41 9.40 13.40
CA TYR A 311 8.77 8.51 12.42
C TYR A 311 9.75 8.02 11.35
N GLU A 312 10.77 8.81 11.03
CA GLU A 312 11.93 8.36 10.24
C GLU A 312 12.69 7.23 10.93
N PHE A 313 12.93 7.34 12.26
CA PHE A 313 13.55 6.26 13.03
C PHE A 313 12.73 4.96 13.00
N LEU A 314 11.40 5.08 13.05
CA LEU A 314 10.49 3.94 12.96
C LEU A 314 10.35 3.37 11.54
N GLY A 315 10.96 4.00 10.53
CA GLY A 315 10.86 3.59 9.13
C GLY A 315 9.42 3.67 8.59
N ILE A 316 8.64 4.65 9.05
CA ILE A 316 7.25 4.86 8.64
C ILE A 316 7.20 6.00 7.61
N ASP A 317 6.49 5.79 6.51
CA ASP A 317 6.33 6.82 5.47
C ASP A 317 5.52 8.01 6.01
N ILE A 318 5.98 9.22 5.69
CA ILE A 318 5.45 10.46 6.29
C ILE A 318 4.77 11.33 5.25
N ILE A 319 3.55 11.77 5.56
CA ILE A 319 2.82 12.83 4.87
C ILE A 319 2.65 14.00 5.84
N ILE A 320 3.10 15.19 5.46
CA ILE A 320 2.85 16.43 6.21
C ILE A 320 1.59 17.06 5.65
N ALA A 321 0.57 17.21 6.48
CA ALA A 321 -0.70 17.82 6.09
C ALA A 321 -0.94 19.11 6.86
N PHE A 322 -1.05 20.24 6.16
CA PHE A 322 -1.46 21.51 6.75
C PHE A 322 -2.96 21.68 6.61
N ASN A 323 -3.69 21.52 7.71
CA ASN A 323 -5.13 21.74 7.77
C ASN A 323 -5.48 23.22 7.95
N LYS A 324 -6.76 23.55 7.74
CA LYS A 324 -7.33 24.90 7.88
C LYS A 324 -6.67 25.92 6.94
N ILE A 325 -6.34 25.49 5.72
CA ILE A 325 -5.71 26.38 4.72
C ILE A 325 -6.56 27.60 4.37
N GLU A 326 -7.87 27.55 4.63
CA GLU A 326 -8.78 28.67 4.37
C GLU A 326 -8.53 29.90 5.25
N ILE A 327 -7.86 29.73 6.40
CA ILE A 327 -7.47 30.83 7.30
C ILE A 327 -5.95 31.11 7.29
N ALA A 328 -5.17 30.29 6.57
CA ALA A 328 -3.72 30.44 6.54
C ALA A 328 -3.28 31.53 5.55
N PRO A 329 -2.32 32.40 5.90
CA PRO A 329 -1.69 33.28 4.93
C PRO A 329 -1.04 32.47 3.80
N LYS A 330 -1.45 32.72 2.55
CA LYS A 330 -1.03 31.92 1.39
C LYS A 330 0.49 31.88 1.22
N GLU A 331 1.16 33.02 1.39
CA GLU A 331 2.61 33.15 1.23
C GLU A 331 3.36 32.33 2.29
N GLU A 332 2.90 32.38 3.54
CA GLU A 332 3.50 31.63 4.64
C GLU A 332 3.31 30.12 4.47
N LEU A 333 2.09 29.68 4.12
CA LEU A 333 1.81 28.28 3.82
C LEU A 333 2.71 27.77 2.68
N LEU A 334 2.81 28.50 1.56
CA LEU A 334 3.66 28.12 0.44
C LEU A 334 5.14 28.06 0.81
N LYS A 335 5.64 29.01 1.61
CA LYS A 335 7.01 29.01 2.10
C LYS A 335 7.32 27.75 2.92
N ILE A 336 6.45 27.40 3.87
CA ILE A 336 6.63 26.23 4.73
C ILE A 336 6.48 24.94 3.91
N GLU A 337 5.50 24.86 3.02
CA GLU A 337 5.35 23.71 2.13
C GLU A 337 6.60 23.47 1.27
N ASN A 338 7.14 24.52 0.66
CA ASN A 338 8.32 24.42 -0.21
C ASN A 338 9.56 24.00 0.58
N LEU A 339 9.72 24.48 1.82
CA LEU A 339 10.79 24.04 2.70
C LEU A 339 10.76 22.51 2.89
N TYR A 340 9.65 21.95 3.37
CA TYR A 340 9.60 20.51 3.64
C TYR A 340 9.54 19.64 2.37
N LYS A 341 8.99 20.15 1.26
CA LYS A 341 9.10 19.49 -0.06
C LYS A 341 10.55 19.39 -0.52
N SER A 342 11.35 20.45 -0.33
CA SER A 342 12.78 20.44 -0.69
C SER A 342 13.61 19.45 0.13
N CYS A 343 13.19 19.17 1.37
CA CYS A 343 13.75 18.08 2.19
C CYS A 343 13.29 16.67 1.76
N GLY A 344 12.45 16.56 0.73
CA GLY A 344 11.95 15.29 0.20
C GLY A 344 10.72 14.72 0.93
N TYR A 345 9.97 15.53 1.68
CA TYR A 345 8.70 15.10 2.27
C TYR A 345 7.51 15.33 1.34
N ASP A 346 6.52 14.44 1.44
CA ASP A 346 5.21 14.67 0.86
C ASP A 346 4.46 15.70 1.69
N VAL A 347 4.13 16.86 1.09
CA VAL A 347 3.42 17.95 1.77
C VAL A 347 2.14 18.31 1.03
N ILE A 348 1.05 18.47 1.80
CA ILE A 348 -0.27 18.80 1.26
C ILE A 348 -1.03 19.78 2.17
N GLY A 349 -1.45 20.91 1.61
CA GLY A 349 -2.47 21.75 2.21
C GLY A 349 -3.87 21.16 2.03
N ILE A 350 -4.66 21.07 3.10
CA ILE A 350 -6.03 20.56 3.10
C ILE A 350 -6.97 21.48 3.89
N SER A 351 -8.27 21.44 3.57
CA SER A 351 -9.30 22.01 4.42
C SER A 351 -10.35 20.96 4.71
N VAL A 352 -10.39 20.45 5.95
CA VAL A 352 -11.48 19.54 6.37
C VAL A 352 -12.83 20.24 6.27
N LYS A 353 -12.89 21.53 6.62
CA LYS A 353 -14.13 22.33 6.61
C LYS A 353 -14.69 22.52 5.21
N GLN A 354 -13.83 22.77 4.22
CA GLN A 354 -14.24 23.06 2.84
C GLN A 354 -14.04 21.85 1.89
N ARG A 355 -13.63 20.69 2.42
CA ARG A 355 -13.31 19.47 1.65
C ARG A 355 -12.28 19.68 0.54
N ILE A 356 -11.30 20.56 0.78
CA ILE A 356 -10.26 20.86 -0.22
C ILE A 356 -9.15 19.82 -0.16
N ASN A 357 -8.74 19.33 -1.34
CA ASN A 357 -7.63 18.39 -1.57
C ASN A 357 -7.79 17.00 -0.92
N PHE A 358 -9.02 16.58 -0.60
CA PHE A 358 -9.30 15.27 -0.01
C PHE A 358 -8.99 14.11 -0.96
N ASP A 359 -9.35 14.22 -2.24
CA ASP A 359 -9.06 13.18 -3.24
C ASP A 359 -7.56 12.91 -3.36
N LYS A 360 -6.75 13.98 -3.28
CA LYS A 360 -5.28 13.90 -3.30
C LYS A 360 -4.71 13.28 -2.02
N LEU A 361 -5.33 13.53 -0.87
CA LEU A 361 -4.94 12.87 0.38
C LEU A 361 -5.31 11.38 0.35
N LEU A 362 -6.54 11.06 -0.08
CA LEU A 362 -7.06 9.70 -0.18
C LEU A 362 -6.23 8.84 -1.14
N SER A 363 -5.86 9.37 -2.31
CA SER A 363 -4.99 8.65 -3.26
C SER A 363 -3.64 8.31 -2.64
N LYS A 364 -3.07 9.21 -1.84
CA LYS A 364 -1.78 9.00 -1.15
C LYS A 364 -1.84 7.99 -0.02
N ILE A 365 -2.99 7.71 0.58
CA ILE A 365 -3.12 6.77 1.71
C ILE A 365 -3.80 5.45 1.35
N LYS A 366 -4.22 5.27 0.11
CA LYS A 366 -4.98 4.09 -0.29
C LYS A 366 -4.22 2.78 -0.03
N GLY A 367 -4.88 1.85 0.66
CA GLY A 367 -4.35 0.54 1.04
C GLY A 367 -3.38 0.57 2.24
N ASP A 368 -3.27 1.69 2.94
CA ASP A 368 -2.35 1.85 4.07
C ASP A 368 -3.06 1.78 5.42
N LEU A 369 -2.31 1.40 6.47
CA LEU A 369 -2.70 1.71 7.84
C LEU A 369 -2.00 3.01 8.21
N VAL A 370 -2.82 4.03 8.37
CA VAL A 370 -2.41 5.40 8.61
C VAL A 370 -2.62 5.73 10.08
N VAL A 371 -1.60 6.33 10.68
CA VAL A 371 -1.72 6.97 11.99
C VAL A 371 -1.83 8.48 11.81
N LEU A 372 -2.77 9.12 12.52
CA LEU A 372 -2.79 10.57 12.64
C LEU A 372 -1.97 11.01 13.86
N ALA A 373 -1.04 11.94 13.64
CA ALA A 373 -0.29 12.60 14.70
C ALA A 373 -0.22 14.11 14.48
N GLY A 374 0.11 14.85 15.54
CA GLY A 374 0.18 16.32 15.53
C GLY A 374 -0.44 16.95 16.80
N PRO A 375 -0.33 18.28 16.97
CA PRO A 375 -0.83 18.99 18.15
C PRO A 375 -2.34 18.84 18.38
N SER A 376 -2.82 19.21 19.57
CA SER A 376 -4.27 19.31 19.83
C SER A 376 -4.87 20.47 19.03
N GLY A 377 -6.15 20.38 18.64
CA GLY A 377 -6.85 21.48 17.94
C GLY A 377 -6.60 21.61 16.43
N VAL A 378 -5.63 20.88 15.87
CA VAL A 378 -5.30 20.88 14.42
C VAL A 378 -6.36 20.19 13.54
N GLY A 379 -7.33 19.49 14.14
CA GLY A 379 -8.46 18.89 13.42
C GLY A 379 -8.33 17.39 13.11
N LYS A 380 -7.51 16.63 13.85
CA LYS A 380 -7.35 15.16 13.68
C LYS A 380 -8.69 14.41 13.70
N SER A 381 -9.49 14.61 14.76
CA SER A 381 -10.78 13.93 14.89
C SER A 381 -11.79 14.34 13.81
N SER A 382 -11.73 15.60 13.35
CA SER A 382 -12.55 16.07 12.23
C SER A 382 -12.16 15.38 10.92
N LEU A 383 -10.86 15.21 10.68
CA LEU A 383 -10.34 14.50 9.52
C LEU A 383 -10.76 13.03 9.51
N ILE A 384 -10.68 12.34 10.67
CA ILE A 384 -11.14 10.94 10.77
C ILE A 384 -12.62 10.84 10.41
N LYS A 385 -13.47 11.68 10.99
CA LYS A 385 -14.92 11.66 10.72
C LYS A 385 -15.23 11.85 9.24
N GLU A 386 -14.55 12.81 8.61
CA GLU A 386 -14.73 13.12 7.20
C GLU A 386 -14.26 11.97 6.30
N LEU A 387 -13.07 11.40 6.56
CA LEU A 387 -12.51 10.30 5.75
C LEU A 387 -13.29 8.98 5.89
N THR A 388 -13.88 8.75 7.05
CA THR A 388 -14.59 7.48 7.35
C THR A 388 -16.09 7.57 7.05
N GLY A 389 -16.61 8.76 6.72
CA GLY A 389 -18.03 8.96 6.47
C GLY A 389 -18.92 8.64 7.68
N MET A 390 -18.42 8.84 8.91
CA MET A 390 -19.00 8.37 10.19
C MET A 390 -20.41 8.89 10.55
N ASP A 391 -21.10 9.58 9.64
CA ASP A 391 -22.53 9.86 9.74
C ASP A 391 -23.42 8.96 8.86
N ILE A 392 -22.87 8.05 8.04
CA ILE A 392 -23.69 7.17 7.18
C ILE A 392 -23.10 5.74 7.16
N ARG A 393 -23.77 4.82 7.89
CA ARG A 393 -23.68 3.34 7.83
C ARG A 393 -22.46 2.67 8.48
N ILE A 394 -22.45 2.66 9.81
CA ILE A 394 -22.27 1.40 10.55
C ILE A 394 -23.54 1.21 11.38
N GLY A 395 -24.51 0.52 10.77
CA GLY A 395 -25.58 -0.11 11.53
C GLY A 395 -24.93 -1.13 12.48
N GLU A 396 -25.28 -1.00 13.77
CA GLU A 396 -24.80 -1.82 14.88
C GLU A 396 -23.32 -1.65 15.28
N LEU A 397 -23.03 -0.54 15.96
CA LEU A 397 -22.43 -0.52 17.32
C LEU A 397 -21.98 0.91 17.67
N SER A 398 -22.97 1.81 17.78
CA SER A 398 -22.82 2.99 18.63
C SER A 398 -23.11 2.56 20.06
N ILE A 399 -22.12 2.00 20.77
CA ILE A 399 -22.16 2.03 22.23
C ILE A 399 -21.73 3.43 22.63
N LYS A 400 -22.70 4.35 22.65
CA LYS A 400 -22.58 5.62 23.36
C LYS A 400 -22.35 5.34 24.84
N THR A 401 -21.12 5.41 25.31
CA THR A 401 -20.85 5.73 26.72
C THR A 401 -20.88 7.26 26.87
N LYS A 402 -22.04 7.78 27.24
CA LYS A 402 -22.16 9.09 27.90
C LYS A 402 -21.39 9.00 29.23
N ARG A 403 -20.17 9.52 29.28
CA ARG A 403 -19.58 10.22 30.45
C ARG A 403 -18.17 10.69 30.08
N GLY A 404 -17.94 11.98 30.26
CA GLY A 404 -16.67 12.61 30.00
C GLY A 404 -15.61 12.17 31.01
N THR A 405 -14.40 11.96 30.49
CA THR A 405 -13.12 12.52 30.95
C THR A 405 -12.11 12.11 29.87
N GLN A 406 -11.23 13.04 29.50
CA GLN A 406 -10.17 12.84 28.50
C GLN A 406 -9.31 11.61 28.82
N THR A 407 -8.68 11.03 27.78
CA THR A 407 -7.76 9.86 27.73
C THR A 407 -8.38 8.48 27.47
N THR A 408 -8.83 8.21 26.24
CA THR A 408 -8.90 6.83 25.72
C THR A 408 -7.48 6.38 25.31
N THR A 409 -6.80 5.59 26.14
CA THR A 409 -5.51 4.93 25.83
C THR A 409 -5.65 3.77 24.83
N GLU A 410 -6.86 3.49 24.38
CA GLU A 410 -7.19 2.42 23.45
C GLU A 410 -7.10 2.88 22.00
N VAL A 411 -6.26 2.20 21.22
CA VAL A 411 -6.21 2.39 19.76
C VAL A 411 -7.45 1.75 19.14
N LYS A 412 -8.18 2.52 18.34
CA LYS A 412 -9.24 2.01 17.46
C LYS A 412 -8.87 2.32 16.01
N LEU A 413 -9.00 1.30 15.16
CA LEU A 413 -8.88 1.47 13.71
C LEU A 413 -10.25 1.72 13.12
N TYR A 414 -10.30 2.70 12.24
CA TYR A 414 -11.46 2.99 11.42
C TYR A 414 -11.14 2.62 9.98
N SER A 415 -12.01 1.84 9.36
CA SER A 415 -11.90 1.52 7.94
C SER A 415 -12.38 2.73 7.12
N ILE A 416 -11.56 3.14 6.14
CA ILE A 416 -11.96 4.06 5.08
C ILE A 416 -12.50 3.24 3.90
N ASP A 417 -11.80 2.14 3.60
CA ASP A 417 -12.21 1.09 2.68
C ASP A 417 -11.64 -0.25 3.19
N ASN A 418 -11.75 -1.33 2.41
CA ASN A 418 -11.28 -2.66 2.81
C ASN A 418 -9.77 -2.76 3.10
N GLU A 419 -8.98 -1.95 2.42
CA GLU A 419 -7.52 -2.00 2.44
C GLU A 419 -6.92 -0.81 3.20
N THR A 420 -7.69 0.27 3.38
CA THR A 420 -7.26 1.51 4.01
C THR A 420 -7.87 1.66 5.41
N PHE A 421 -6.99 1.81 6.41
CA PHE A 421 -7.37 2.01 7.80
C PHE A 421 -6.74 3.28 8.34
N ILE A 422 -7.45 3.98 9.22
CA ILE A 422 -6.95 5.14 9.93
C ILE A 422 -7.10 4.93 11.44
N ALA A 423 -6.03 5.22 12.18
CA ALA A 423 -6.01 5.16 13.63
C ALA A 423 -5.99 6.58 14.20
N ASP A 424 -6.85 6.84 15.19
CA ASP A 424 -6.60 7.97 16.10
C ASP A 424 -5.57 7.51 17.11
N THR A 425 -4.42 8.19 17.18
CA THR A 425 -3.42 7.93 18.23
C THR A 425 -3.43 9.08 19.22
N PRO A 426 -4.32 9.06 20.22
CA PRO A 426 -4.23 10.01 21.32
C PRO A 426 -2.88 9.84 22.02
N GLY A 427 -2.12 10.94 22.13
CA GLY A 427 -0.85 10.98 22.87
C GLY A 427 0.43 11.04 22.04
N PHE A 428 0.41 10.76 20.73
CA PHE A 428 1.62 10.82 19.89
C PHE A 428 2.11 12.24 19.58
N SER A 429 1.40 13.27 20.05
CA SER A 429 1.87 14.66 19.98
C SER A 429 3.11 14.94 20.82
N LYS A 430 3.48 14.02 21.72
CA LYS A 430 4.65 14.11 22.62
C LYS A 430 5.42 12.79 22.58
N ILE A 431 6.26 12.60 21.58
CA ILE A 431 7.24 11.51 21.55
C ILE A 431 8.49 12.00 22.29
N ASP A 432 8.88 11.28 23.34
CA ASP A 432 10.21 11.45 23.92
C ASP A 432 11.21 10.64 23.08
N LEU A 433 12.03 11.34 22.31
CA LEU A 433 13.00 10.74 21.41
C LEU A 433 14.03 9.88 22.17
N LYS A 434 14.31 10.20 23.44
CA LYS A 434 15.23 9.43 24.30
C LYS A 434 14.76 8.01 24.56
N LEU A 435 13.45 7.76 24.46
CA LEU A 435 12.88 6.44 24.69
C LEU A 435 13.00 5.53 23.47
N ILE A 436 13.30 6.09 22.29
CA ILE A 436 13.30 5.34 21.03
C ILE A 436 14.66 5.32 20.34
N MET A 437 15.51 6.34 20.46
CA MET A 437 16.80 6.42 19.77
C MET A 437 17.91 6.99 20.65
N LYS A 438 19.17 6.86 20.21
CA LYS A 438 20.31 7.51 20.86
C LYS A 438 20.57 8.89 20.28
N LYS A 439 21.36 9.69 21.00
CA LYS A 439 21.72 11.06 20.60
C LYS A 439 22.40 11.10 19.24
N GLU A 440 23.28 10.14 18.97
CA GLU A 440 24.08 10.07 17.74
C GLU A 440 23.24 9.71 16.52
N ASP A 441 22.08 9.09 16.73
CA ASP A 441 21.21 8.63 15.65
C ASP A 441 20.40 9.78 15.04
N VAL A 442 20.18 10.87 15.77
CA VAL A 442 19.34 12.02 15.34
C VAL A 442 19.77 12.55 13.97
N ARG A 443 21.08 12.60 13.68
CA ARG A 443 21.62 13.08 12.41
C ARG A 443 21.14 12.27 11.20
N ASN A 444 20.82 10.99 11.40
CA ASN A 444 20.39 10.08 10.33
C ASN A 444 18.93 10.29 9.91
N TYR A 445 18.17 11.05 10.71
CA TYR A 445 16.71 11.21 10.55
C TYR A 445 16.30 12.62 10.12
N PHE A 446 17.27 13.44 9.69
CA PHE A 446 17.06 14.60 8.84
C PHE A 446 17.33 14.18 7.40
N ARG A 447 16.28 13.99 6.58
CA ARG A 447 16.38 13.45 5.20
C ARG A 447 17.42 14.17 4.36
N GLU A 448 17.43 15.50 4.44
CA GLU A 448 18.31 16.37 3.67
C GLU A 448 19.80 16.16 4.00
N PHE A 449 20.14 15.66 5.19
CA PHE A 449 21.53 15.40 5.58
C PHE A 449 22.11 14.16 4.88
N ARG A 450 21.25 13.22 4.46
CA ARG A 450 21.67 11.96 3.82
C ARG A 450 22.36 12.18 2.46
N ASN A 451 22.20 13.36 1.87
CA ASN A 451 22.82 13.73 0.60
C ASN A 451 24.30 14.12 0.74
N TYR A 452 24.80 14.28 1.96
CA TYR A 452 26.16 14.76 2.24
C TYR A 452 26.99 13.69 2.97
N LYS A 453 28.31 13.71 2.77
CA LYS A 453 29.23 12.70 3.32
C LYS A 453 30.43 13.36 3.99
N CYS A 454 30.28 13.70 5.27
CA CYS A 454 31.38 14.26 6.04
C CYS A 454 32.60 13.32 6.06
N SER A 455 33.79 13.93 6.09
CA SER A 455 35.07 13.23 6.19
C SER A 455 35.18 12.30 7.42
N PHE A 456 34.48 12.63 8.50
CA PHE A 456 34.42 11.81 9.71
C PHE A 456 33.11 11.03 9.78
N SER A 457 33.20 9.71 9.91
CA SER A 457 32.03 8.80 10.01
C SER A 457 31.16 9.06 11.25
N ASN A 458 31.73 9.62 12.31
CA ASN A 458 31.06 9.96 13.57
C ASN A 458 30.72 11.46 13.71
N CYS A 459 30.82 12.26 12.65
CA CYS A 459 30.48 13.69 12.68
C CYS A 459 29.03 13.93 13.16
N LEU A 460 28.85 14.64 14.27
CA LEU A 460 27.55 15.08 14.78
C LEU A 460 27.12 16.43 14.17
N HIS A 461 27.91 16.97 13.23
CA HIS A 461 27.63 18.23 12.56
C HIS A 461 27.50 19.44 13.51
N VAL A 462 28.09 19.41 14.71
CA VAL A 462 27.97 20.48 15.72
C VAL A 462 29.21 21.34 15.78
N LYS A 463 30.39 20.77 16.04
CA LYS A 463 31.66 21.49 16.26
C LYS A 463 32.78 21.08 15.30
N GLU A 464 32.57 20.00 14.57
CA GLU A 464 33.53 19.40 13.66
C GLU A 464 33.92 20.39 12.55
N GLU A 465 35.22 20.47 12.30
CA GLU A 465 35.82 21.20 11.18
C GLU A 465 35.70 20.36 9.89
N GLY A 466 35.53 21.01 8.74
CA GLY A 466 35.33 20.32 7.46
C GLY A 466 34.00 19.54 7.36
N CYS A 467 32.98 19.96 8.13
CA CYS A 467 31.66 19.33 8.08
C CYS A 467 30.88 19.77 6.82
N ASP A 468 30.66 18.84 5.89
CA ASP A 468 29.84 19.07 4.68
C ASP A 468 28.46 19.64 4.95
N ILE A 469 27.79 19.21 6.04
CA ILE A 469 26.47 19.75 6.42
C ILE A 469 26.55 21.25 6.75
N LYS A 470 27.62 21.68 7.42
CA LYS A 470 27.83 23.11 7.71
C LYS A 470 28.20 23.90 6.46
N LEU A 471 28.94 23.29 5.52
CA LEU A 471 29.23 23.90 4.22
C LEU A 471 27.95 24.09 3.40
N ALA A 472 27.13 23.04 3.30
CA ALA A 472 25.82 23.09 2.64
C ALA A 472 24.88 24.13 3.29
N LEU A 473 24.90 24.26 4.62
CA LEU A 473 24.21 25.31 5.34
C LEU A 473 24.71 26.72 4.94
N SER A 474 26.03 26.91 4.79
CA SER A 474 26.59 28.20 4.38
C SER A 474 26.27 28.56 2.92
N ASN A 475 26.14 27.55 2.05
CA ASN A 475 25.73 27.70 0.65
C ASN A 475 24.22 27.90 0.46
N GLY A 476 23.43 27.75 1.53
CA GLY A 476 21.96 27.85 1.47
C GLY A 476 21.26 26.61 0.93
N GLU A 477 21.97 25.49 0.78
CA GLU A 477 21.41 24.20 0.36
C GLU A 477 20.60 23.54 1.49
N ILE A 478 21.00 23.79 2.74
CA ILE A 478 20.27 23.37 3.94
C ILE A 478 19.64 24.58 4.62
N SER A 479 18.36 24.46 4.99
CA SER A 479 17.65 25.52 5.71
C SER A 479 18.26 25.79 7.09
N LYS A 480 18.51 27.07 7.38
CA LYS A 480 18.96 27.54 8.70
C LYS A 480 17.99 27.13 9.82
N GLU A 481 16.70 27.17 9.55
CA GLU A 481 15.66 26.79 10.51
C GLU A 481 15.76 25.30 10.87
N ARG A 482 15.87 24.43 9.85
CA ARG A 482 15.99 22.98 10.03
C ARG A 482 17.24 22.60 10.80
N TYR A 483 18.38 23.21 10.48
CA TYR A 483 19.63 22.99 11.21
C TYR A 483 19.57 23.49 12.66
N GLN A 484 18.93 24.63 12.93
CA GLN A 484 18.71 25.09 14.30
C GLN A 484 17.82 24.13 15.10
N ASN A 485 16.76 23.60 14.48
CA ASN A 485 15.90 22.60 15.11
C ASN A 485 16.64 21.29 15.36
N TYR A 486 17.51 20.85 14.43
CA TYR A 486 18.43 19.73 14.65
C TYR A 486 19.26 19.92 15.93
N LEU A 487 19.92 21.07 16.08
CA LEU A 487 20.73 21.36 17.27
C LEU A 487 19.89 21.40 18.57
N LYS A 488 18.68 21.98 18.52
CA LYS A 488 17.75 22.00 19.66
C LYS A 488 17.36 20.58 20.06
N ILE A 489 16.96 19.74 19.10
CA ILE A 489 16.63 18.33 19.35
C ILE A 489 17.82 17.61 19.97
N LEU A 490 19.02 17.79 19.41
CA LEU A 490 20.24 17.17 19.92
C LEU A 490 20.59 17.61 21.35
N SER A 491 20.26 18.86 21.71
CA SER A 491 20.48 19.39 23.06
C SER A 491 19.48 18.86 24.10
N GLU A 492 18.34 18.33 23.65
CA GLU A 492 17.37 17.72 24.54
C GLU A 492 17.81 16.33 25.00
N PHE A 493 18.68 15.65 24.25
CA PHE A 493 19.34 14.40 24.63
C PHE A 493 20.39 14.63 25.70
#